data_AF-A0A0H4B9U4-F1
#
_entry.id   AF-A0A0H4B9U4-F1
#
_cell.length_a   1.000
_cell.length_b   1.000
_cell.length_c   1.000
_cell.angle_alpha   90.00
_cell.angle_beta   90.00
_cell.angle_gamma   90.00
#
_symmetry.space_group_name_H-M   'P 1'
#
loop_
_entity.id
_entity.type
_entity.pdbx_description
1 polymer ?
#
loop_
_entity_poly.entity_id
_entity_poly.type
_entity_poly.pdbx_seq_one_letter_code
_entity_poly.pdbx_strand_id
1 'polypeptide(L)'
;MSVLNSRLQLSILNITKKRNLIERGFTLVELMIVIVIVGILSAVALPNFLNQTAKAKATEAKSDISAIIKNASAEFTTGGASYVETLIGTTAGTSCDNIGGRNEDITTKFDYTCSIDSTTNDLTVTATGDDNDTGIKGKMITQKANLEDGDVTLEKEETCQIFGGTKTDDGCA
;
A
#
# COMPACT_ATOMS: atom_id res chain seq x y z
N MET A 1 39.37 72.63 7.77
CA MET A 1 40.51 71.93 7.14
C MET A 1 40.72 70.62 7.87
N SER A 2 40.08 69.55 7.39
CA SER A 2 40.22 68.20 7.95
C SER A 2 41.14 67.41 7.02
N VAL A 3 42.35 67.11 7.49
CA VAL A 3 43.28 66.23 6.77
C VAL A 3 43.33 64.91 7.52
N LEU A 4 42.45 63.98 7.13
CA LEU A 4 42.61 62.59 7.52
C LEU A 4 43.91 62.06 6.92
N ASN A 5 44.76 61.52 7.77
CA ASN A 5 46.06 60.96 7.49
C ASN A 5 45.99 59.89 6.37
N SER A 6 46.66 60.14 5.25
CA SER A 6 46.65 59.35 4.01
C SER A 6 47.16 57.91 4.16
N ARG A 7 47.68 57.55 5.34
CA ARG A 7 48.14 56.19 5.70
C ARG A 7 47.02 55.26 6.16
N LEU A 8 45.89 55.79 6.65
CA LEU A 8 44.71 54.99 7.03
C LEU A 8 43.78 54.69 5.84
N GLN A 9 43.90 55.46 4.74
CA GLN A 9 43.10 55.22 3.54
C GLN A 9 43.61 54.04 2.70
N LEU A 10 44.91 53.74 2.75
CA LEU A 10 45.48 52.59 2.02
C LEU A 10 45.14 51.23 2.66
N SER A 11 44.89 51.16 3.97
CA SER A 11 44.49 49.91 4.63
C SER A 11 43.02 49.54 4.39
N ILE A 12 42.16 50.49 4.05
CA ILE A 12 40.74 50.24 3.74
C ILE A 12 40.56 49.82 2.27
N LEU A 13 41.42 50.29 1.36
CA LEU A 13 41.35 49.95 -0.07
C LEU A 13 41.74 48.49 -0.40
N ASN A 14 42.26 47.73 0.55
CA ASN A 14 42.63 46.33 0.35
C ASN A 14 41.70 45.32 1.04
N ILE A 15 40.64 45.79 1.72
CA ILE A 15 39.66 44.91 2.39
C ILE A 15 38.56 44.44 1.42
N THR A 16 38.33 45.15 0.31
CA THR A 16 37.20 44.88 -0.61
C THR A 16 37.54 44.04 -1.85
N LYS A 17 38.77 43.54 -2.01
CA LYS A 17 39.14 42.69 -3.17
C LYS A 17 39.38 41.22 -2.83
N LYS A 18 38.60 40.67 -1.91
CA LYS A 18 38.28 39.24 -1.93
C LYS A 18 36.95 39.08 -2.69
N ARG A 19 36.99 39.25 -4.01
CA ARG A 19 35.91 38.71 -4.85
C ARG A 19 35.94 37.22 -4.60
N ASN A 20 34.92 36.68 -3.92
CA ASN A 20 34.71 35.25 -3.86
C ASN A 20 34.76 34.73 -5.30
N LEU A 21 35.81 33.98 -5.66
CA LEU A 21 35.95 33.32 -6.95
C LEU A 21 35.00 32.11 -7.06
N ILE A 22 33.95 32.08 -6.23
CA ILE A 22 33.04 30.96 -5.97
C ILE A 22 31.60 31.47 -5.97
N GLU A 23 31.25 32.35 -6.90
CA GLU A 23 29.85 32.52 -7.31
C GLU A 23 29.73 32.05 -8.76
N ARG A 24 29.98 30.75 -8.95
CA ARG A 24 29.62 30.05 -10.19
C ARG A 24 28.12 29.77 -10.10
N GLY A 25 27.33 30.61 -10.77
CA GLY A 25 25.89 30.37 -10.93
C GLY A 25 25.64 29.06 -11.68
N PHE A 26 24.59 28.36 -11.31
CA PHE A 26 24.12 27.15 -11.98
C PHE A 26 23.73 27.49 -13.43
N THR A 27 24.27 26.77 -14.42
CA THR A 27 23.90 27.03 -15.81
C THR A 27 22.53 26.42 -16.12
N LEU A 28 21.75 27.09 -16.97
CA LEU A 28 20.44 26.56 -17.40
C LEU A 28 20.59 25.21 -18.12
N VAL A 29 21.71 25.02 -18.82
CA VAL A 29 22.03 23.77 -19.52
C VAL A 29 22.32 22.63 -18.55
N GLU A 30 22.99 22.89 -17.42
CA GLU A 30 23.16 21.89 -16.36
C GLU A 30 21.81 21.46 -15.78
N LEU A 31 20.89 22.40 -15.55
CA LEU A 31 19.53 22.04 -15.11
C LEU A 31 18.81 21.18 -16.13
N MET A 32 18.93 21.53 -17.42
CA MET A 32 18.23 20.87 -18.50
C MET A 32 18.66 19.40 -18.64
N ILE A 33 19.95 19.11 -18.56
CA ILE A 33 20.45 17.73 -18.65
C ILE A 33 19.97 16.91 -17.44
N VAL A 34 19.96 17.51 -16.24
CA VAL A 34 19.52 16.83 -15.02
C VAL A 34 18.04 16.42 -15.11
N ILE A 35 17.15 17.31 -15.54
CA ILE A 35 15.72 16.96 -15.66
C ILE A 35 15.48 15.88 -16.73
N VAL A 36 16.29 15.86 -17.80
CA VAL A 36 16.19 14.82 -18.84
C VAL A 36 16.59 13.45 -18.27
N ILE A 37 17.70 13.37 -17.53
CA ILE A 37 18.15 12.12 -16.91
C ILE A 37 17.13 11.64 -15.87
N VAL A 38 16.65 12.53 -14.99
CA VAL A 38 15.63 12.18 -13.98
C VAL A 38 14.32 11.73 -14.65
N GLY A 39 13.94 12.33 -15.78
CA GLY A 39 12.78 11.93 -16.55
C GLY A 39 12.87 10.49 -17.08
N ILE A 40 14.00 10.10 -17.65
CA ILE A 40 14.23 8.74 -18.17
C ILE A 40 14.19 7.71 -17.04
N LEU A 41 14.88 7.99 -15.92
CA LEU A 41 14.90 7.08 -14.77
C LEU A 41 13.51 6.93 -14.15
N SER A 42 12.76 8.02 -14.01
CA SER A 42 11.41 8.02 -13.44
C SER A 42 10.43 7.20 -14.28
N ALA A 43 10.54 7.27 -15.61
CA ALA A 43 9.65 6.53 -16.52
C ALA A 43 9.74 5.01 -16.33
N VAL A 44 10.91 4.47 -16.03
CA VAL A 44 11.11 3.02 -15.80
C VAL A 44 10.86 2.62 -14.35
N ALA A 45 11.26 3.46 -13.39
CA ALA A 45 11.18 3.14 -11.96
C ALA A 45 9.75 3.24 -11.40
N LEU A 46 8.98 4.24 -11.82
CA LEU A 46 7.65 4.52 -11.29
C LEU A 46 6.66 3.35 -11.43
N PRO A 47 6.47 2.70 -12.60
CA PRO A 47 5.51 1.60 -12.71
C PRO A 47 5.89 0.41 -11.82
N ASN A 48 7.19 0.13 -11.66
CA ASN A 48 7.66 -0.92 -10.77
C ASN A 48 7.36 -0.58 -9.29
N PHE A 49 7.65 0.66 -8.88
CA PHE A 49 7.38 1.13 -7.53
C PHE A 49 5.89 1.04 -7.16
N LEU A 50 5.00 1.41 -8.08
CA LEU A 50 3.55 1.33 -7.87
C LEU A 50 3.08 -0.13 -7.70
N ASN A 51 3.61 -1.05 -8.51
CA ASN A 51 3.32 -2.49 -8.38
C ASN A 51 3.83 -3.08 -7.06
N GLN A 52 5.05 -2.72 -6.63
CA GLN A 52 5.59 -3.17 -5.34
C GLN A 52 4.75 -2.67 -4.16
N THR A 53 4.29 -1.42 -4.24
CA THR A 53 3.39 -0.85 -3.23
C THR A 53 2.06 -1.62 -3.17
N ALA A 54 1.47 -1.95 -4.33
CA ALA A 54 0.24 -2.76 -4.39
C ALA A 54 0.43 -4.17 -3.80
N LYS A 55 1.56 -4.83 -4.09
CA LYS A 55 1.90 -6.14 -3.51
C LYS A 55 2.10 -6.10 -1.99
N ALA A 56 2.71 -5.02 -1.47
CA ALA A 56 2.86 -4.83 -0.02
C ALA A 56 1.49 -4.72 0.65
N LYS A 57 0.58 -3.94 0.06
CA LYS A 57 -0.80 -3.79 0.54
C LYS A 57 -1.58 -5.11 0.48
N ALA A 58 -1.42 -5.90 -0.58
CA ALA A 58 -2.04 -7.23 -0.66
C ALA A 58 -1.53 -8.21 0.39
N THR A 59 -0.23 -8.14 0.73
CA THR A 59 0.34 -8.95 1.82
C THR A 59 -0.25 -8.56 3.18
N GLU A 60 -0.43 -7.26 3.41
CA GLU A 60 -1.13 -6.73 4.60
C GLU A 60 -2.56 -7.29 4.67
N ALA A 61 -3.31 -7.20 3.57
CA ALA A 61 -4.66 -7.76 3.51
C ALA A 61 -4.72 -9.27 3.73
N LYS A 62 -3.75 -10.04 3.22
CA LYS A 62 -3.66 -11.48 3.50
C LYS A 62 -3.46 -11.77 4.98
N SER A 63 -2.66 -10.95 5.67
CA SER A 63 -2.46 -11.05 7.12
C SER A 63 -3.76 -10.75 7.88
N ASP A 64 -4.49 -9.71 7.46
CA ASP A 64 -5.77 -9.33 8.05
C ASP A 64 -6.82 -10.43 7.86
N ILE A 65 -6.96 -10.98 6.65
CA ILE A 65 -7.85 -12.13 6.39
C ILE A 65 -7.49 -13.32 7.28
N SER A 66 -6.19 -13.60 7.47
CA SER A 66 -5.74 -14.68 8.35
C SER A 66 -6.13 -14.43 9.81
N ALA A 67 -6.14 -13.17 10.26
CA ALA A 67 -6.61 -12.81 11.59
C ALA A 67 -8.13 -12.95 11.71
N ILE A 68 -8.89 -12.54 10.68
CA ILE A 68 -10.35 -12.68 10.61
C ILE A 68 -10.76 -14.16 10.70
N ILE A 69 -10.13 -15.03 9.92
CA ILE A 69 -10.39 -16.48 9.96
C ILE A 69 -10.10 -17.05 11.35
N LYS A 70 -9.00 -16.64 12.00
CA LYS A 70 -8.69 -17.07 13.36
C LYS A 70 -9.76 -16.65 14.37
N ASN A 71 -10.23 -15.41 14.30
CA ASN A 71 -11.32 -14.94 15.16
C ASN A 71 -12.60 -15.74 14.90
N ALA A 72 -12.97 -15.93 13.64
CA ALA A 72 -14.15 -16.73 13.29
C ALA A 72 -14.04 -18.19 13.76
N SER A 73 -12.84 -18.78 13.70
CA SER A 73 -12.60 -20.13 14.24
C SER A 73 -12.76 -20.18 15.77
N ALA A 74 -12.40 -19.10 16.48
CA ALA A 74 -12.64 -19.01 17.93
C ALA A 74 -14.15 -18.92 18.23
N GLU A 75 -14.89 -18.11 17.48
CA GLU A 75 -16.35 -18.01 17.62
C GLU A 75 -17.05 -19.34 17.24
N PHE A 76 -16.52 -20.07 16.26
CA PHE A 76 -17.02 -21.40 15.88
C PHE A 76 -16.94 -22.39 17.05
N THR A 77 -15.88 -22.35 17.89
CA THR A 77 -15.82 -23.23 19.07
C THR A 77 -16.89 -22.94 20.12
N THR A 78 -17.50 -21.75 20.10
CA THR A 78 -18.54 -21.35 21.06
C THR A 78 -19.92 -21.86 20.66
N GLY A 79 -20.25 -21.87 19.36
CA GLY A 79 -21.61 -22.19 18.90
C GLY A 79 -21.73 -22.77 17.48
N GLY A 80 -20.61 -23.20 16.90
CA GLY A 80 -20.55 -23.75 15.54
C GLY A 80 -20.82 -22.70 14.45
N ALA A 81 -21.06 -23.16 13.23
CA ALA A 81 -21.24 -22.28 12.07
C ALA A 81 -22.47 -21.37 12.18
N SER A 82 -23.55 -21.83 12.82
CA SER A 82 -24.78 -21.04 12.97
C SER A 82 -24.57 -19.81 13.87
N TYR A 83 -23.67 -19.90 14.85
CA TYR A 83 -23.29 -18.76 15.68
C TYR A 83 -22.43 -17.76 14.90
N VAL A 84 -21.46 -18.24 14.12
CA VAL A 84 -20.67 -17.39 13.22
C VAL A 84 -21.56 -16.71 12.17
N GLU A 85 -22.52 -17.42 11.59
CA GLU A 85 -23.53 -16.89 10.67
C GLU A 85 -24.37 -15.77 11.29
N THR A 86 -24.67 -15.87 12.58
CA THR A 86 -25.37 -14.79 13.31
C THR A 86 -24.49 -13.55 13.48
N LEU A 87 -23.18 -13.72 13.69
CA LEU A 87 -22.22 -12.62 13.84
C LEU A 87 -21.97 -11.88 12.53
N ILE A 88 -21.85 -12.59 11.41
CA ILE A 88 -21.53 -11.99 10.11
C ILE A 88 -22.77 -11.67 9.27
N GLY A 89 -23.93 -12.24 9.61
CA GLY A 89 -25.16 -12.13 8.85
C GLY A 89 -25.31 -13.23 7.79
N THR A 90 -26.56 -13.46 7.37
CA THR A 90 -26.93 -14.52 6.43
C THR A 90 -26.80 -14.11 4.96
N THR A 91 -26.50 -12.84 4.69
CA THR A 91 -26.38 -12.32 3.31
C THR A 91 -24.93 -12.42 2.86
N ALA A 92 -24.70 -13.08 1.73
CA ALA A 92 -23.36 -13.15 1.14
C ALA A 92 -22.82 -11.75 0.85
N GLY A 93 -21.56 -11.50 1.21
CA GLY A 93 -20.89 -10.22 1.00
C GLY A 93 -21.16 -9.17 2.08
N THR A 94 -21.59 -9.58 3.27
CA THR A 94 -21.74 -8.67 4.43
C THR A 94 -20.38 -8.33 5.02
N SER A 95 -20.26 -7.18 5.68
CA SER A 95 -19.03 -6.79 6.37
C SER A 95 -18.58 -7.83 7.41
N CYS A 96 -17.26 -8.03 7.50
CA CYS A 96 -16.62 -8.91 8.49
C CYS A 96 -16.39 -8.25 9.87
N ASP A 97 -17.00 -7.09 10.18
CA ASP A 97 -16.62 -6.27 11.35
C ASP A 97 -16.66 -7.02 12.69
N ASN A 98 -17.67 -7.88 12.89
CA ASN A 98 -17.85 -8.62 14.14
C ASN A 98 -16.79 -9.72 14.37
N ILE A 99 -16.00 -10.05 13.34
CA ILE A 99 -14.89 -11.00 13.42
C ILE A 99 -13.55 -10.34 13.07
N GLY A 100 -13.48 -9.01 13.18
CA GLY A 100 -12.25 -8.23 13.05
C GLY A 100 -11.95 -7.72 11.65
N GLY A 101 -12.90 -7.85 10.72
CA GLY A 101 -12.88 -7.07 9.49
C GLY A 101 -13.02 -5.59 9.78
N ARG A 102 -12.62 -4.77 8.81
CA ARG A 102 -12.92 -3.34 8.82
C ARG A 102 -13.46 -2.99 7.46
N ASN A 103 -14.70 -2.53 7.43
CA ASN A 103 -15.31 -1.96 6.24
C ASN A 103 -15.70 -0.52 6.58
N GLU A 104 -15.58 0.37 5.61
CA GLU A 104 -16.08 1.76 5.69
C GLU A 104 -15.20 2.79 6.40
N ASP A 105 -13.98 2.99 5.93
CA ASP A 105 -13.39 4.33 6.01
C ASP A 105 -12.49 4.61 4.81
N ILE A 106 -12.40 5.88 4.40
CA ILE A 106 -11.42 6.39 3.41
C ILE A 106 -9.95 6.09 3.84
N THR A 107 -9.76 5.55 5.05
CA THR A 107 -8.48 5.14 5.62
C THR A 107 -8.19 3.63 5.47
N THR A 108 -9.20 2.80 5.22
CA THR A 108 -9.02 1.36 5.02
C THR A 108 -8.69 1.08 3.56
N LYS A 109 -7.48 0.57 3.31
CA LYS A 109 -6.99 0.25 1.96
C LYS A 109 -7.82 -0.87 1.30
N PHE A 110 -8.43 -1.73 2.12
CA PHE A 110 -9.26 -2.84 1.69
C PHE A 110 -10.55 -2.88 2.50
N ASP A 111 -11.62 -3.24 1.80
CA ASP A 111 -12.93 -3.53 2.32
C ASP A 111 -13.09 -5.05 2.50
N TYR A 112 -13.36 -5.50 3.73
CA TYR A 112 -13.47 -6.92 4.05
C TYR A 112 -14.93 -7.37 4.15
N THR A 113 -15.30 -8.31 3.28
CA THR A 113 -16.62 -8.95 3.24
C THR A 113 -16.53 -10.44 3.52
N CYS A 114 -17.53 -10.98 4.20
CA CYS A 114 -17.56 -12.35 4.70
C CYS A 114 -18.86 -13.04 4.26
N SER A 115 -18.78 -14.36 4.12
CA SER A 115 -19.91 -15.25 3.92
C SER A 115 -19.58 -16.60 4.54
N ILE A 116 -20.53 -17.25 5.18
CA ILE A 116 -20.37 -18.61 5.70
C ILE A 116 -21.38 -19.55 5.05
N ASP A 117 -20.92 -20.73 4.66
CA ASP A 117 -21.79 -21.85 4.35
C ASP A 117 -21.92 -22.72 5.60
N SER A 118 -23.04 -22.60 6.30
CA SER A 118 -23.31 -23.36 7.53
C SER A 118 -23.58 -24.85 7.29
N THR A 119 -23.65 -25.29 6.03
CA THR A 119 -23.75 -26.71 5.67
C THR A 119 -22.36 -27.36 5.60
N THR A 120 -21.38 -26.65 5.06
CA THR A 120 -20.00 -27.15 4.91
C THR A 120 -19.03 -26.58 5.94
N ASN A 121 -19.49 -25.68 6.81
CA ASN A 121 -18.69 -24.95 7.80
C ASN A 121 -17.58 -24.09 7.15
N ASP A 122 -17.78 -23.69 5.90
CA ASP A 122 -16.79 -22.92 5.17
C ASP A 122 -17.05 -21.42 5.28
N LEU A 123 -16.08 -20.69 5.82
CA LEU A 123 -16.05 -19.23 5.82
C LEU A 123 -15.25 -18.71 4.63
N THR A 124 -15.88 -17.90 3.80
CA THR A 124 -15.22 -17.14 2.73
C THR A 124 -15.05 -15.70 3.17
N VAL A 125 -13.80 -15.21 3.16
CA VAL A 125 -13.43 -13.83 3.45
C VAL A 125 -12.81 -13.21 2.20
N THR A 126 -13.34 -12.07 1.79
CA THR A 126 -12.93 -11.34 0.59
C THR A 126 -12.51 -9.92 0.95
N ALA A 127 -11.25 -9.57 0.67
CA ALA A 127 -10.73 -8.22 0.77
C ALA A 127 -10.77 -7.55 -0.61
N THR A 128 -11.48 -6.44 -0.74
CA THR A 128 -11.64 -5.66 -1.98
C THR A 128 -10.86 -4.36 -1.86
N GLY A 129 -9.96 -4.08 -2.80
CA GLY A 129 -9.15 -2.85 -2.75
C GLY A 129 -9.99 -1.59 -3.00
N ASP A 130 -9.71 -0.54 -2.24
CA ASP A 130 -10.40 0.75 -2.33
C ASP A 130 -10.30 1.36 -3.75
N ASP A 131 -11.43 1.83 -4.27
CA ASP A 131 -11.57 2.47 -5.58
C ASP A 131 -10.79 3.79 -5.73
N ASN A 132 -10.42 4.43 -4.62
CA ASN A 132 -9.61 5.64 -4.56
C ASN A 132 -8.12 5.33 -4.81
N ASP A 133 -7.68 4.09 -4.61
CA ASP A 133 -6.31 3.67 -4.79
C ASP A 133 -6.13 2.92 -6.12
N THR A 134 -5.66 3.65 -7.13
CA THR A 134 -5.42 3.10 -8.48
C THR A 134 -4.49 1.87 -8.53
N GLY A 135 -3.69 1.60 -7.50
CA GLY A 135 -2.83 0.42 -7.43
C GLY A 135 -3.56 -0.86 -7.02
N ILE A 136 -4.72 -0.74 -6.35
CA ILE A 136 -5.49 -1.87 -5.80
C ILE A 136 -6.97 -1.84 -6.21
N LYS A 137 -7.42 -0.80 -6.92
CA LYS A 137 -8.77 -0.69 -7.46
C LYS A 137 -9.20 -1.94 -8.24
N GLY A 138 -10.36 -2.48 -7.87
CA GLY A 138 -10.94 -3.67 -8.50
C GLY A 138 -10.10 -4.94 -8.32
N LYS A 139 -9.15 -4.93 -7.37
CA LYS A 139 -8.39 -6.10 -6.99
C LYS A 139 -8.99 -6.72 -5.74
N MET A 140 -9.15 -8.03 -5.75
CA MET A 140 -9.79 -8.76 -4.66
C MET A 140 -8.92 -9.94 -4.23
N ILE A 141 -8.90 -10.19 -2.93
CA ILE A 141 -8.20 -11.32 -2.31
C ILE A 141 -9.23 -12.11 -1.53
N THR A 142 -9.51 -13.32 -2.00
CA THR A 142 -10.49 -14.20 -1.37
C THR A 142 -9.81 -15.43 -0.79
N GLN A 143 -10.09 -15.71 0.48
CA GLN A 143 -9.67 -16.94 1.15
C GLN A 143 -10.89 -17.61 1.74
N LYS A 144 -10.92 -18.92 1.60
CA LYS A 144 -11.95 -19.78 2.17
C LYS A 144 -11.30 -20.64 3.25
N ALA A 145 -11.94 -20.76 4.40
CA ALA A 145 -11.46 -21.58 5.50
C ALA A 145 -12.59 -22.45 6.04
N ASN A 146 -12.33 -23.75 6.12
CA ASN A 146 -13.22 -24.65 6.83
C ASN A 146 -13.01 -24.46 8.33
N LEU A 147 -14.06 -24.05 9.05
CA LEU A 147 -13.96 -23.75 10.48
C LEU A 147 -13.93 -24.99 11.36
N GLU A 148 -14.26 -26.17 10.82
CA GLU A 148 -14.22 -27.45 11.54
C GLU A 148 -12.83 -28.10 11.45
N ASP A 149 -12.30 -28.23 10.23
CA ASP A 149 -11.00 -28.86 9.98
C ASP A 149 -9.81 -27.87 10.04
N GLY A 150 -10.10 -26.56 10.00
CA GLY A 150 -9.08 -25.51 9.96
C GLY A 150 -8.34 -25.42 8.62
N ASP A 151 -8.79 -26.14 7.60
CA ASP A 151 -8.20 -26.11 6.27
C ASP A 151 -8.46 -24.76 5.59
N VAL A 152 -7.40 -24.15 5.05
CA VAL A 152 -7.47 -22.82 4.42
C VAL A 152 -7.13 -22.96 2.94
N THR A 153 -8.10 -22.64 2.09
CA THR A 153 -7.97 -22.65 0.63
C THR A 153 -8.01 -21.23 0.08
N LEU A 154 -7.17 -20.96 -0.90
CA LEU A 154 -7.18 -19.69 -1.63
C LEU A 154 -8.11 -19.82 -2.83
N GLU A 155 -9.11 -18.94 -2.97
CA GLU A 155 -9.86 -18.86 -4.22
C GLU A 155 -8.99 -18.14 -5.26
N LYS A 156 -8.55 -18.92 -6.27
CA LYS A 156 -7.45 -18.61 -7.21
C LYS A 156 -7.69 -17.42 -8.13
N GLU A 157 -8.92 -16.96 -8.32
CA GLU A 157 -9.28 -16.19 -9.52
C GLU A 157 -8.93 -14.69 -9.47
N GLU A 158 -8.78 -14.09 -8.28
CA GLU A 158 -8.59 -12.63 -8.15
C GLU A 158 -7.29 -12.22 -7.43
N THR A 159 -6.76 -13.10 -6.57
CA THR A 159 -5.47 -12.92 -5.88
C THR A 159 -4.30 -12.80 -6.85
N CYS A 160 -4.34 -13.55 -7.95
CA CYS A 160 -3.26 -13.63 -8.94
C CYS A 160 -2.95 -12.29 -9.63
N GLN A 161 -3.97 -11.44 -9.81
CA GLN A 161 -3.81 -10.19 -10.54
C GLN A 161 -3.07 -9.08 -9.77
N ILE A 162 -2.92 -9.21 -8.44
CA ILE A 162 -2.15 -8.25 -7.63
C ILE A 162 -0.68 -8.64 -7.57
N PHE A 163 -0.40 -9.94 -7.59
CA PHE A 163 0.97 -10.46 -7.58
C PHE A 163 1.62 -10.50 -8.98
N GLY A 164 0.88 -10.10 -10.02
CA GLY A 164 1.38 -9.99 -11.40
C GLY A 164 1.27 -11.29 -12.20
N GLY A 165 0.45 -12.24 -11.75
CA GLY A 165 0.10 -13.42 -12.53
C GLY A 165 -1.12 -13.18 -13.43
N THR A 166 -1.25 -13.99 -14.48
CA THR A 166 -2.39 -13.97 -15.40
C THR A 166 -3.48 -14.94 -14.92
N LYS A 167 -4.72 -14.73 -15.35
CA LYS A 167 -5.93 -15.49 -14.95
C LYS A 167 -5.94 -16.99 -15.35
N THR A 168 -4.81 -17.56 -15.73
CA THR A 168 -4.72 -18.95 -16.21
C THR A 168 -3.69 -19.73 -15.39
N ASP A 169 -4.24 -20.63 -14.58
CA ASP A 169 -3.68 -21.93 -14.19
C ASP A 169 -2.64 -21.97 -13.04
N ASP A 170 -3.12 -22.53 -11.93
CA ASP A 170 -2.41 -23.48 -11.05
C ASP A 170 -1.17 -23.08 -10.24
N GLY A 171 -0.90 -21.81 -10.04
CA GLY A 171 -0.01 -21.42 -8.95
C GLY A 171 0.27 -19.93 -8.89
N CYS A 172 -0.31 -19.26 -7.88
CA CYS A 172 0.32 -18.03 -7.37
C CYS A 172 1.64 -18.43 -6.70
N ALA A 173 2.74 -18.36 -7.44
CA ALA A 173 4.09 -18.34 -6.88
C ALA A 173 4.46 -16.93 -6.40
#